data_AF-A0ABD0RJY0-F1
#
_entry.id   AF-A0ABD0RJY0-F1
#
_cell.length_a   1.000
_cell.length_b   1.000
_cell.length_c   1.000
_cell.angle_alpha   90.00
_cell.angle_beta   90.00
_cell.angle_gamma   90.00
#
_symmetry.space_group_name_H-M   'P 1'
#
loop_
_entity.id
_entity.type
_entity.pdbx_description
1 polymer ?
#
loop_
_entity_poly.entity_id
_entity_poly.type
_entity_poly.pdbx_seq_one_letter_code
_entity_poly.pdbx_strand_id
1 'polypeptide(L)'
;MMDIRFTKGKSAILERALTRPKTEVSLSAFALLFSEMVQYCQSRVYSVSELQARLADMGQRVGARMLDVLVLREKNGKRETK
;
A
#
# COMPACT_ATOMS: atom_id res chain seq x y z
N MET A 1 -8.64 -6.38 -44.83
CA MET A 1 -8.07 -5.18 -44.20
C MET A 1 -9.21 -4.45 -43.51
N MET A 2 -9.33 -4.58 -42.19
CA MET A 2 -10.37 -3.91 -41.41
C MET A 2 -9.72 -3.39 -40.13
N ASP A 3 -9.27 -2.14 -40.22
CA ASP A 3 -8.81 -1.35 -39.08
C ASP A 3 -9.99 -1.01 -38.19
N ILE A 4 -10.16 -1.76 -37.10
CA ILE A 4 -10.97 -1.34 -35.97
C ILE A 4 -10.18 -0.26 -35.24
N ARG A 5 -10.40 0.98 -35.66
CA ARG A 5 -9.99 2.16 -34.93
C ARG A 5 -10.78 2.19 -33.63
N PHE A 6 -10.21 1.65 -32.56
CA PHE A 6 -10.62 2.00 -31.20
C PHE A 6 -10.51 3.52 -31.08
N THR A 7 -11.65 4.21 -31.13
CA THR A 7 -11.72 5.63 -30.87
C THR A 7 -11.24 5.87 -29.45
N LYS A 8 -10.01 6.37 -29.33
CA LYS A 8 -9.34 6.81 -28.10
C LYS A 8 -10.03 8.05 -27.54
N GLY A 9 -11.30 7.92 -27.15
CA GLY A 9 -11.89 8.77 -26.15
C GLY A 9 -11.34 8.31 -24.82
N LYS A 10 -10.34 9.01 -24.28
CA LYS A 10 -9.85 8.77 -22.91
C LYS A 10 -11.06 8.84 -21.99
N SER A 11 -11.54 7.70 -21.49
CA SER A 11 -12.66 7.68 -20.57
C SER A 11 -12.25 8.47 -19.33
N ALA A 12 -12.88 9.62 -19.09
CA ALA A 12 -12.60 10.49 -17.94
C ALA A 12 -12.76 9.75 -16.59
N ILE A 13 -13.47 8.62 -16.61
CA ILE A 13 -13.63 7.70 -15.48
C ILE A 13 -12.31 6.97 -15.17
N LEU A 14 -11.50 6.64 -16.18
CA LEU A 14 -10.21 5.95 -16.02
C LEU A 14 -9.08 6.89 -15.59
N GLU A 15 -9.19 8.19 -15.86
CA GLU A 15 -8.23 9.21 -15.39
C GLU A 15 -8.56 9.72 -13.97
N ARG A 16 -9.70 9.33 -13.40
CA ARG A 16 -10.10 9.76 -12.06
C ARG A 16 -9.42 8.90 -10.99
N ALA A 17 -8.76 9.58 -10.04
CA ALA A 17 -8.17 8.95 -8.87
C ALA A 17 -9.18 8.08 -8.11
N LEU A 18 -8.73 6.92 -7.61
CA LEU A 18 -9.56 6.02 -6.81
C LEU A 18 -10.12 6.75 -5.59
N THR A 19 -11.41 6.57 -5.31
CA THR A 19 -12.05 7.23 -4.17
C THR A 19 -11.46 6.72 -2.85
N ARG A 20 -11.21 7.61 -1.88
CA ARG A 20 -10.77 7.17 -0.54
C ARG A 20 -11.91 6.42 0.16
N PRO A 21 -11.66 5.24 0.75
CA PRO A 21 -12.65 4.61 1.62
C PRO A 21 -12.94 5.54 2.80
N LYS A 22 -14.21 5.67 3.15
CA LYS A 22 -14.70 6.54 4.24
C LYS A 22 -14.57 5.92 5.64
N THR A 23 -13.93 4.76 5.74
CA THR A 23 -13.76 4.08 7.03
C THR A 23 -12.57 4.69 7.76
N GLU A 24 -12.86 5.53 8.74
CA GLU A 24 -11.87 6.07 9.66
C GLU A 24 -11.72 5.15 10.87
N VAL A 25 -10.49 4.91 11.29
CA VAL A 25 -10.15 4.07 12.44
C VAL A 25 -9.34 4.91 13.41
N SER A 26 -9.58 4.75 14.71
CA SER A 26 -8.80 5.44 15.74
C SER A 26 -7.31 5.12 15.62
N LEU A 27 -6.47 6.15 15.78
CA LEU A 27 -5.01 5.98 15.83
C LEU A 27 -4.59 4.99 16.94
N SER A 28 -5.31 4.98 18.06
CA SER A 28 -5.06 4.06 19.17
C SER A 28 -5.22 2.59 18.76
N ALA A 29 -6.14 2.28 17.84
CA ALA A 29 -6.33 0.90 17.37
C ALA A 29 -5.09 0.41 16.61
N PHE A 30 -4.49 1.25 15.77
CA PHE A 30 -3.22 0.93 15.11
C PHE A 30 -2.07 0.80 16.12
N ALA A 31 -1.95 1.76 17.05
CA ALA A 31 -0.86 1.76 18.04
C ALA A 31 -0.88 0.50 18.93
N LEU A 32 -2.05 0.10 19.41
CA LEU A 32 -2.23 -1.11 20.22
C LEU A 32 -1.91 -2.37 19.41
N LEU A 33 -2.44 -2.50 18.19
CA LEU A 33 -2.15 -3.63 17.31
C LEU A 33 -0.65 -3.74 17.02
N PHE A 34 -0.01 -2.62 16.69
CA PHE A 34 1.42 -2.59 16.39
C PHE A 34 2.27 -2.92 17.63
N SER A 35 1.88 -2.45 18.82
CA SER A 35 2.54 -2.81 20.07
C SER A 35 2.52 -4.33 20.30
N GLU A 36 1.36 -4.97 20.10
CA GLU A 36 1.25 -6.44 20.21
C GLU A 36 2.08 -7.17 19.14
N MET A 37 2.15 -6.66 17.91
CA MET A 37 3.03 -7.22 16.88
C MET A 37 4.51 -7.16 17.28
N VAL A 38 4.95 -6.04 17.88
CA VAL A 38 6.32 -5.88 18.38
C VAL A 38 6.61 -6.87 19.51
N GLN A 39 5.72 -6.94 20.50
CA GLN A 39 5.84 -7.89 21.62
C GLN A 39 5.86 -9.34 21.14
N TYR A 40 4.98 -9.69 20.20
CA TYR A 40 4.92 -11.01 19.57
C TYR A 40 6.26 -11.37 18.89
N CYS A 41 6.80 -10.47 18.07
CA CYS A 41 8.09 -10.71 17.43
C CYS A 41 9.23 -10.81 18.45
N GLN A 42 9.24 -9.93 19.46
CA GLN A 42 10.25 -9.90 20.51
C GLN A 42 10.32 -11.22 21.29
N SER A 43 9.18 -11.86 21.56
CA SER A 43 9.12 -13.17 22.24
C SER A 43 9.71 -14.33 21.43
N ARG A 44 10.09 -14.12 20.16
CA ARG A 44 10.48 -15.16 19.19
C ARG A 44 11.82 -14.90 18.52
N VAL A 45 12.61 -13.96 19.03
CA VAL A 45 13.91 -13.57 18.50
C VAL A 45 14.92 -13.40 19.62
N TYR A 46 16.21 -13.50 19.28
CA TYR A 46 17.29 -13.44 20.26
C TYR A 46 18.02 -12.09 20.26
N SER A 47 17.75 -11.23 19.27
CA SER A 47 18.38 -9.92 19.14
C SER A 47 17.42 -8.84 18.61
N VAL A 48 17.77 -7.58 18.87
CA VAL A 48 17.04 -6.43 18.32
C VAL A 48 17.15 -6.39 16.79
N SER A 49 18.27 -6.85 16.22
CA SER A 49 18.44 -6.91 14.77
C SER A 49 17.46 -7.89 14.12
N GLU A 50 17.28 -9.08 14.70
CA GLU A 50 16.28 -10.04 14.25
C GLU A 50 14.84 -9.53 14.42
N LEU A 51 14.56 -8.81 15.51
CA LEU A 51 13.28 -8.15 15.73
C LEU A 51 12.97 -7.17 14.59
N GLN A 52 13.93 -6.30 14.28
CA GLN A 52 13.80 -5.32 13.20
C GLN A 52 13.62 -5.99 11.84
N ALA A 53 14.38 -7.06 11.56
CA ALA A 53 14.24 -7.82 10.32
C ALA A 53 12.84 -8.42 10.18
N ARG A 54 12.30 -9.05 11.23
CA ARG A 54 10.93 -9.60 11.21
C ARG A 54 9.86 -8.51 11.01
N LEU A 55 10.00 -7.37 11.67
CA LEU A 55 9.07 -6.26 11.48
C LEU A 55 9.17 -5.69 10.05
N ALA A 56 10.38 -5.62 9.49
CA ALA A 56 10.60 -5.19 8.11
C ALA A 56 9.94 -6.15 7.10
N ASP A 57 10.05 -7.46 7.31
CA ASP A 57 9.40 -8.48 6.46
C ASP A 57 7.87 -8.34 6.47
N MET A 58 7.27 -8.08 7.64
CA MET A 58 5.84 -7.80 7.75
C MET A 58 5.48 -6.50 7.01
N GLY A 59 6.29 -5.45 7.18
CA GLY A 59 6.13 -4.16 6.52
C GLY A 59 6.25 -4.24 4.99
N GLN A 60 7.11 -5.09 4.46
CA GLN A 60 7.30 -5.27 3.01
C GLN A 60 5.99 -5.69 2.32
N ARG A 61 5.23 -6.61 2.92
CA ARG A 61 3.93 -7.07 2.39
C ARG A 61 2.89 -5.96 2.38
N VAL A 62 2.88 -5.12 3.42
CA VAL A 62 1.98 -3.96 3.52
C VAL A 62 2.36 -2.92 2.48
N GLY A 63 3.65 -2.57 2.38
CA GLY A 63 4.16 -1.59 1.43
C GLY A 63 3.87 -1.97 -0.02
N ALA A 64 4.05 -3.24 -0.39
CA ALA A 64 3.74 -3.74 -1.72
C ALA A 64 2.26 -3.51 -2.10
N ARG A 65 1.33 -3.73 -1.18
CA ARG A 65 -0.11 -3.50 -1.41
C ARG A 65 -0.49 -2.01 -1.40
N MET A 66 0.19 -1.21 -0.57
CA MET A 66 -0.07 0.22 -0.48
C MET A 66 0.44 0.98 -1.70
N LEU A 67 1.53 0.54 -2.32
CA LEU A 67 2.18 1.22 -3.45
C LEU A 67 1.19 1.50 -4.59
N ASP A 68 0.50 0.48 -5.08
CA ASP A 68 -0.42 0.62 -6.21
C ASP A 68 -1.57 1.57 -5.88
N VAL A 69 -2.13 1.44 -4.68
CA VAL A 69 -3.23 2.29 -4.21
C VAL A 69 -2.80 3.76 -4.11
N LEU A 70 -1.60 4.03 -3.59
CA LEU A 70 -1.06 5.39 -3.49
C LEU A 70 -0.76 5.97 -4.86
N VAL A 71 -0.11 5.22 -5.75
CA VAL A 71 0.22 5.69 -7.11
C VAL A 71 -1.05 6.03 -7.91
N LEU A 72 -2.10 5.21 -7.80
CA LEU A 72 -3.37 5.45 -8.48
C LEU A 72 -4.18 6.61 -7.88
N ARG A 73 -4.03 6.89 -6.59
CA ARG A 73 -4.75 7.97 -5.91
C ARG A 73 -4.06 9.33 -6.01
N GLU A 74 -2.75 9.35 -5.84
CA GLU A 74 -1.99 10.58 -5.58
C GLU A 74 -1.05 10.94 -6.73
N LYS A 75 -0.72 9.98 -7.60
CA LYS A 75 0.24 10.18 -8.71
C LYS A 75 -0.36 10.01 -10.09
N ASN A 76 -1.68 9.94 -10.21
CA ASN A 76 -2.42 9.72 -11.46
C ASN A 76 -1.89 8.49 -12.25
N GLY A 77 -1.47 7.44 -11.54
CA GLY A 77 -0.92 6.24 -12.16
C GLY A 77 0.54 6.35 -12.63
N LYS A 78 1.24 7.46 -12.35
CA LYS A 78 2.64 7.66 -12.74
C LYS A 78 3.60 7.03 -11.73
N ARG A 79 4.30 5.97 -12.17
CA ARG A 79 5.41 5.36 -11.44
C ARG A 79 6.70 6.15 -11.69
N GLU A 80 7.48 6.39 -10.65
CA GLU A 80 8.81 6.99 -10.79
C GLU A 80 9.79 5.97 -11.36
N THR A 81 10.64 6.43 -12.28
CA THR A 81 11.61 5.60 -13.00
C THR A 81 13.04 6.11 -12.86
N LYS A 82 13.30 7.01 -11.91
CA LYS A 82 14.60 7.58 -11.61
C LYS A 82 14.81 7.63 -10.10
#